data_AF-A0A2E9KWG2-F1
#
_entry.id   AF-A0A2E9KWG2-F1
#
_cell.length_a   1.000
_cell.length_b   1.000
_cell.length_c   1.000
_cell.angle_alpha   90.00
_cell.angle_beta   90.00
_cell.angle_gamma   90.00
#
_symmetry.space_group_name_H-M   'P 1'
#
loop_
_entity.id
_entity.type
_entity.pdbx_description
1 polymer ?
#
loop_
_entity_poly.entity_id
_entity_poly.type
_entity_poly.pdbx_seq_one_letter_code
_entity_poly.pdbx_strand_id
1 'polypeptide(L)'
;MLNKEDERLFKKDHVFQTKDLDNVMDLYKVHRRQLFRLNRSEIALKEGVQHTSLADQWDKVRDNIDINFHDHLKDRKGDEYSVEFEFTFKNGKVDKKKLISLNLEKTKAERELIDEMWDIEQEIFDDFRSTSLKYRFFSWLEGHLNKMTNWARKKHRLPIELRKMAYEKSGRLEKDPKSLNIYMDV
;
A
#
# COMPACT_ATOMS: atom_id res chain seq x y z
N MET A 1 6.04 -24.13 14.88
CA MET A 1 4.60 -23.84 15.05
C MET A 1 4.48 -22.64 15.98
N LEU A 2 3.50 -21.75 15.75
CA LEU A 2 3.20 -20.66 16.69
C LEU A 2 2.77 -21.26 18.03
N ASN A 3 3.08 -20.58 19.13
CA ASN A 3 2.52 -20.95 20.42
C ASN A 3 1.04 -20.46 20.50
N LYS A 4 0.26 -20.98 21.45
CA LYS A 4 -1.16 -20.62 21.61
C LYS A 4 -1.41 -19.15 21.96
N GLU A 5 -0.41 -18.46 22.50
CA GLU A 5 -0.52 -17.04 22.85
C GLU A 5 -0.34 -16.17 21.61
N ASP A 6 0.66 -16.47 20.78
CA ASP A 6 0.93 -15.80 19.51
C ASP A 6 -0.22 -16.00 18.52
N GLU A 7 -0.88 -17.17 18.53
CA GLU A 7 -2.06 -17.43 17.69
C GLU A 7 -3.21 -16.44 17.96
N ARG A 8 -3.30 -15.87 19.17
CA ARG A 8 -4.34 -14.89 19.53
C ARG A 8 -4.11 -13.52 18.89
N LEU A 9 -2.92 -13.24 18.37
CA LEU A 9 -2.61 -11.99 17.67
C LEU A 9 -3.26 -11.94 16.28
N PHE A 10 -3.58 -13.09 15.70
CA PHE A 10 -4.11 -13.18 14.33
C PHE A 10 -5.63 -13.19 14.30
N LYS A 11 -6.21 -12.30 13.49
CA LYS A 11 -7.65 -12.30 13.21
C LYS A 11 -8.03 -13.51 12.34
N LYS A 12 -9.30 -13.91 12.39
CA LYS A 12 -9.82 -15.02 11.58
C LYS A 12 -9.67 -14.78 10.07
N ASP A 13 -9.88 -13.53 9.64
CA ASP A 13 -9.72 -13.08 8.25
C ASP A 13 -8.50 -12.16 8.15
N HIS A 14 -7.33 -12.75 8.39
CA HIS A 14 -6.06 -12.04 8.39
C HIS A 14 -5.54 -11.83 6.96
N VAL A 15 -5.03 -10.62 6.71
CA VAL A 15 -4.40 -10.21 5.46
C VAL A 15 -2.94 -9.94 5.75
N PHE A 16 -2.07 -10.46 4.90
CA PHE A 16 -0.63 -10.32 4.97
C PHE A 16 -0.14 -9.38 3.87
N GLN A 17 1.03 -8.78 4.07
CA GLN A 17 1.72 -7.99 3.06
C GLN A 17 2.98 -8.72 2.59
N THR A 18 3.32 -8.64 1.31
CA THR A 18 4.59 -9.15 0.79
C THR A 18 5.07 -8.35 -0.42
N LYS A 19 6.39 -8.38 -0.65
CA LYS A 19 7.07 -7.87 -1.86
C LYS A 19 7.63 -9.01 -2.72
N ASP A 20 7.49 -10.28 -2.32
CA ASP A 20 8.15 -11.39 -3.00
C ASP A 20 7.50 -11.73 -4.35
N LEU A 21 6.25 -11.31 -4.54
CA LEU A 21 5.46 -11.60 -5.74
C LEU A 21 5.39 -10.44 -6.74
N ASP A 22 5.66 -9.22 -6.29
CA ASP A 22 5.54 -8.00 -7.10
C ASP A 22 6.59 -6.97 -6.69
N ASN A 23 6.92 -6.05 -7.60
CA ASN A 23 7.81 -4.94 -7.29
C ASN A 23 7.24 -3.93 -6.27
N VAL A 24 6.00 -4.13 -5.83
CA VAL A 24 5.27 -3.25 -4.90
C VAL A 24 4.68 -4.12 -3.79
N MET A 25 4.62 -3.57 -2.58
CA MET A 25 4.00 -4.26 -1.44
C MET A 25 2.48 -4.36 -1.66
N ASP A 26 1.99 -5.58 -1.83
CA ASP A 26 0.58 -5.87 -2.11
C ASP A 26 -0.05 -6.74 -1.01
N LEU A 27 -1.39 -6.82 -1.00
CA LEU A 27 -2.18 -7.51 0.02
C LEU A 27 -2.56 -8.91 -0.44
N TYR A 28 -2.36 -9.86 0.47
CA TYR A 28 -2.62 -11.28 0.26
C TYR A 28 -3.37 -11.85 1.44
N LYS A 29 -4.23 -12.84 1.20
CA LYS A 29 -4.86 -13.59 2.30
C LYS A 29 -4.75 -15.08 2.06
N VAL A 30 -4.60 -15.81 3.15
CA VAL A 30 -4.62 -17.28 3.15
C VAL A 30 -5.96 -17.72 3.74
N HIS A 31 -6.88 -18.16 2.89
CA HIS A 31 -8.20 -18.63 3.32
C HIS A 31 -8.39 -20.10 2.97
N ARG A 32 -8.80 -20.92 3.96
CA ARG A 32 -8.94 -22.39 3.79
C ARG A 32 -7.70 -23.04 3.15
N ARG A 33 -6.52 -22.63 3.59
CA ARG A 33 -5.19 -23.04 3.08
C ARG A 33 -4.90 -22.62 1.63
N GLN A 34 -5.72 -21.82 0.99
CA GLN A 34 -5.51 -21.31 -0.36
C GLN A 34 -5.02 -19.87 -0.31
N LEU A 35 -4.00 -19.55 -1.10
CA LEU A 35 -3.51 -18.18 -1.30
C LEU A 35 -4.42 -17.43 -2.26
N PHE A 36 -4.76 -16.20 -1.86
CA PHE A 36 -5.47 -15.24 -2.68
C PHE A 36 -4.72 -13.92 -2.71
N ARG A 37 -4.74 -13.28 -3.87
CA ARG A 37 -4.20 -11.94 -4.10
C ARG A 37 -5.34 -10.95 -4.23
N LEU A 38 -5.18 -9.75 -3.67
CA LEU A 38 -6.13 -8.67 -3.89
C LEU A 38 -6.07 -8.20 -5.34
N ASN A 39 -7.19 -8.24 -6.05
CA ASN A 39 -7.30 -7.70 -7.39
C ASN A 39 -7.55 -6.18 -7.30
N ARG A 40 -6.51 -5.41 -7.60
CA ARG A 40 -6.58 -3.93 -7.58
C ARG A 40 -6.99 -3.32 -8.93
N SER A 41 -7.37 -4.13 -9.91
CA SER A 41 -7.72 -3.67 -11.26
C SER A 41 -8.93 -2.73 -11.28
N GLU A 42 -9.82 -2.85 -10.28
CA GLU A 42 -11.02 -2.00 -10.12
C GLU A 42 -10.86 -0.86 -9.09
N ILE A 43 -9.74 -0.80 -8.34
CA ILE A 43 -9.47 0.28 -7.34
C ILE A 43 -8.97 1.57 -8.03
N ALA A 44 -9.09 1.65 -9.35
CA ALA A 44 -9.00 2.93 -10.04
C ALA A 44 -10.25 3.75 -9.71
N LEU A 45 -10.05 4.96 -9.16
CA LEU A 45 -10.97 6.11 -9.20
C LEU A 45 -11.92 6.36 -8.02
N LYS A 46 -11.46 6.30 -6.76
CA LYS A 46 -11.97 7.24 -5.74
C LYS A 46 -10.84 7.77 -4.86
N GLU A 47 -10.36 8.97 -5.16
CA GLU A 47 -9.53 9.75 -4.24
C GLU A 47 -10.25 9.84 -2.87
N GLY A 48 -9.55 9.46 -1.80
CA GLY A 48 -10.01 9.70 -0.42
C GLY A 48 -10.59 8.49 0.34
N VAL A 49 -10.64 7.29 -0.22
CA VAL A 49 -11.11 6.09 0.52
C VAL A 49 -9.92 5.30 1.05
N GLN A 50 -9.47 5.61 2.27
CA GLN A 50 -8.42 4.86 2.99
C GLN A 50 -8.92 3.53 3.60
N HIS A 51 -10.19 3.17 3.39
CA HIS A 51 -10.77 1.95 3.91
C HIS A 51 -11.01 0.95 2.78
N THR A 52 -10.42 -0.24 2.90
CA THR A 52 -10.77 -1.45 2.14
C THR A 52 -12.26 -1.71 2.29
N SER A 53 -13.06 -1.16 1.38
CA SER A 53 -14.51 -1.42 1.34
C SER A 53 -14.75 -2.77 0.68
N LEU A 54 -15.74 -3.50 1.18
CA LEU A 54 -16.14 -4.89 0.93
C LEU A 54 -16.40 -5.33 -0.55
N ALA A 55 -15.93 -4.59 -1.55
CA ALA A 55 -15.94 -4.97 -2.96
C ALA A 55 -14.56 -5.49 -3.45
N ASP A 56 -13.65 -5.83 -2.53
CA ASP A 56 -12.35 -6.39 -2.88
C ASP A 56 -12.51 -7.73 -3.63
N GLN A 57 -12.23 -7.74 -4.93
CA GLN A 57 -12.11 -8.96 -5.71
C GLN A 57 -10.80 -9.66 -5.34
N TRP A 58 -10.85 -10.97 -5.07
CA TRP A 58 -9.68 -11.75 -4.67
C TRP A 58 -9.41 -12.87 -5.68
N ASP A 59 -8.24 -12.83 -6.29
CA ASP A 59 -7.84 -13.82 -7.29
C ASP A 59 -7.11 -14.99 -6.63
N LYS A 60 -7.47 -16.21 -7.04
CA LYS A 60 -6.79 -17.43 -6.58
C LYS A 60 -5.42 -17.54 -7.25
N VAL A 61 -4.38 -17.54 -6.43
CA VAL A 61 -3.03 -17.87 -6.91
C VAL A 61 -2.92 -19.39 -7.05
N ARG A 62 -2.34 -19.90 -8.14
CA ARG A 62 -2.21 -21.36 -8.38
C ARG A 62 -0.75 -21.81 -8.53
N ASP A 63 0.19 -20.95 -8.21
CA ASP A 63 1.60 -21.22 -8.42
C ASP A 63 2.21 -22.03 -7.27
N ASN A 64 3.34 -22.68 -7.55
CA ASN A 64 4.21 -23.26 -6.53
C ASN A 64 5.22 -22.18 -6.14
N ILE A 65 5.13 -21.65 -4.93
CA ILE A 65 5.91 -20.49 -4.55
C ILE A 65 6.18 -20.45 -3.05
N ASP A 66 7.38 -19.99 -2.70
CA ASP A 66 7.75 -19.62 -1.34
C ASP A 66 7.58 -18.10 -1.19
N ILE A 67 6.92 -17.67 -0.13
CA ILE A 67 6.59 -16.26 0.12
C ILE A 67 6.91 -15.91 1.56
N ASN A 68 7.64 -14.81 1.75
CA ASN A 68 7.78 -14.14 3.02
C ASN A 68 6.69 -13.08 3.18
N PHE A 69 5.86 -13.28 4.19
CA PHE A 69 4.84 -12.35 4.60
C PHE A 69 5.33 -11.53 5.78
N HIS A 70 5.15 -10.22 5.69
CA HIS A 70 5.32 -9.29 6.78
C HIS A 70 3.96 -8.75 7.21
N ASP A 71 3.79 -8.56 8.51
CA ASP A 71 2.62 -7.85 9.02
C ASP A 71 2.91 -7.12 10.34
N HIS A 72 2.07 -6.11 10.62
CA HIS A 72 2.06 -5.39 11.88
C HIS A 72 0.77 -5.69 12.65
N LEU A 73 0.92 -6.31 13.82
CA LEU A 73 -0.17 -6.77 14.67
C LEU A 73 -0.32 -5.87 15.89
N LYS A 74 -1.54 -5.81 16.42
CA LYS A 74 -1.81 -5.27 17.75
C LYS A 74 -2.40 -6.36 18.63
N ASP A 75 -1.85 -6.51 19.83
CA ASP A 75 -2.42 -7.41 20.82
C ASP A 75 -3.69 -6.81 21.48
N ARG A 76 -4.25 -7.50 22.48
CA ARG A 76 -5.44 -6.99 23.20
C ARG A 76 -5.14 -5.81 24.11
N LYS A 77 -3.89 -5.66 24.55
CA LYS A 77 -3.45 -4.52 25.37
C LYS A 77 -3.16 -3.30 24.50
N GLY A 78 -3.01 -3.48 23.19
CA GLY A 78 -2.68 -2.44 22.23
C GLY A 78 -1.18 -2.37 21.88
N ASP A 79 -0.38 -3.34 22.34
CA ASP A 79 1.03 -3.45 22.02
C ASP A 79 1.21 -3.85 20.55
N GLU A 80 2.13 -3.18 19.86
CA GLU A 80 2.41 -3.32 18.44
C GLU A 80 3.56 -4.31 18.21
N TYR A 81 3.31 -5.30 17.36
CA TYR A 81 4.27 -6.33 17.01
C TYR A 81 4.52 -6.35 15.50
N SER A 82 5.77 -6.52 15.11
CA SER A 82 6.13 -6.89 13.75
C SER A 82 6.33 -8.40 13.67
N VAL A 83 5.71 -9.01 12.67
CA VAL A 83 5.79 -10.45 12.45
C VAL A 83 6.21 -10.77 11.03
N GLU A 84 6.99 -11.83 10.91
CA GLU A 84 7.42 -12.38 9.63
C GLU A 84 7.16 -13.88 9.56
N PHE A 85 6.55 -14.31 8.46
CA PHE A 85 6.33 -15.72 8.16
C PHE A 85 6.86 -16.08 6.80
N GLU A 86 7.44 -17.27 6.71
CA GLU A 86 7.74 -17.92 5.47
C GLU A 86 6.66 -18.99 5.20
N PHE A 87 6.01 -18.90 4.05
CA PHE A 87 5.03 -19.88 3.59
C PHE A 87 5.48 -20.51 2.29
N THR A 88 5.43 -21.84 2.25
CA THR A 88 5.57 -22.62 1.01
C THR A 88 4.18 -22.99 0.52
N PHE A 89 3.89 -22.65 -0.73
CA PHE A 89 2.66 -23.02 -1.43
C PHE A 89 2.94 -24.04 -2.54
N LYS A 90 2.07 -25.05 -2.65
CA LYS A 90 1.99 -25.96 -3.80
C LYS A 90 0.61 -25.84 -4.43
N ASN A 91 0.56 -25.46 -5.71
CA ASN A 91 -0.65 -25.15 -6.45
C ASN A 91 -1.52 -24.11 -5.72
N GLY A 92 -0.87 -23.08 -5.17
CA GLY A 92 -1.49 -22.06 -4.33
C GLY A 92 -1.99 -22.52 -2.96
N LYS A 93 -1.77 -23.79 -2.58
CA LYS A 93 -2.17 -24.32 -1.27
C LYS A 93 -1.00 -24.39 -0.31
N VAL A 94 -1.23 -24.03 0.96
CA VAL A 94 -0.20 -24.08 2.01
C VAL A 94 0.30 -25.52 2.18
N ASP A 95 1.58 -25.71 1.85
CA ASP A 95 2.36 -26.91 2.10
C ASP A 95 3.09 -26.79 3.44
N LYS A 96 3.78 -25.66 3.66
CA LYS A 96 4.52 -25.37 4.90
C LYS A 96 4.30 -23.93 5.34
N LYS A 97 4.39 -23.72 6.65
CA LYS A 97 4.36 -22.40 7.31
C LYS A 97 5.41 -22.39 8.41
N LYS A 98 6.25 -21.37 8.44
CA LYS A 98 7.27 -21.15 9.46
C LYS A 98 7.19 -19.72 9.95
N LEU A 99 7.17 -19.55 11.28
CA LEU A 99 7.36 -18.24 11.89
C LEU A 99 8.86 -17.93 11.84
N ILE A 100 9.22 -16.80 11.25
CA ILE A 100 10.61 -16.35 11.12
C ILE A 100 10.94 -15.41 12.28
N SER A 101 10.11 -14.40 12.50
CA SER A 101 10.30 -13.45 13.59
C SER A 101 8.97 -12.96 14.15
N LEU A 102 8.96 -12.64 15.44
CA LEU A 102 7.87 -11.95 16.14
C LEU A 102 8.52 -11.02 17.15
N ASN A 103 8.49 -9.72 16.87
CA ASN A 103 9.17 -8.70 17.66
C ASN A 103 8.16 -7.68 18.17
N LEU A 104 8.21 -7.38 19.47
CA LEU A 104 7.52 -6.22 20.02
C LEU A 104 8.21 -4.97 19.47
N GLU A 105 7.46 -4.14 18.75
CA GLU A 105 7.97 -2.87 18.22
C GLU A 105 7.73 -1.73 19.19
N LYS A 106 6.51 -1.63 19.70
CA LYS A 106 6.10 -0.56 20.61
C LYS A 106 5.05 -1.07 21.58
N THR A 107 5.16 -0.66 22.82
CA THR A 107 4.06 -0.82 23.78
C THR A 107 2.97 0.21 23.51
N LYS A 108 1.74 -0.08 23.97
CA LYS A 108 0.64 0.89 23.89
C LYS A 108 1.01 2.23 24.53
N ALA A 109 1.69 2.21 25.68
CA ALA A 109 2.08 3.42 26.38
C ALA A 109 3.09 4.26 25.57
N GLU A 110 4.08 3.62 24.96
CA GLU A 110 5.02 4.31 24.06
C GLU A 110 4.32 4.89 22.83
N ARG A 111 3.31 4.17 22.30
CA ARG A 111 2.50 4.67 21.18
C ARG A 111 1.68 5.90 21.58
N GLU A 112 1.02 5.86 22.74
CA GLU A 112 0.23 6.97 23.27
C GLU A 112 1.10 8.22 23.48
N LEU A 113 2.31 8.07 24.02
CA LEU A 113 3.25 9.18 24.17
C LEU A 113 3.65 9.80 22.83
N ILE A 114 3.89 8.97 21.80
CA ILE A 114 4.22 9.46 20.45
C ILE A 114 3.02 10.19 19.85
N ASP A 115 1.81 9.64 20.02
CA ASP A 115 0.58 10.25 19.50
C ASP A 115 0.33 11.61 20.18
N GLU A 116 0.55 11.72 21.50
CA GLU A 116 0.49 13.00 22.23
C GLU A 116 1.53 14.02 21.72
N MET A 117 2.76 13.58 21.44
CA MET A 117 3.79 14.46 20.85
C MET A 117 3.36 14.96 19.47
N TRP A 118 2.80 14.09 18.63
CA TRP A 118 2.30 14.46 17.31
C TRP A 118 1.09 15.40 17.39
N ASP A 119 0.20 15.22 18.35
CA ASP A 119 -0.95 16.10 18.56
C ASP A 119 -0.48 17.51 18.94
N ILE A 120 0.49 17.63 19.85
CA ILE A 120 1.11 18.92 20.20
C ILE A 120 1.79 19.57 18.99
N GLU A 121 2.56 18.79 18.22
CA GLU A 121 3.22 19.29 17.00
C GLU A 121 2.19 19.78 15.97
N GLN A 122 1.11 19.02 15.74
CA GLN A 122 0.05 19.43 14.81
C GLN A 122 -0.69 20.66 15.31
N GLU A 123 -0.96 20.81 16.60
CA GLU A 123 -1.59 22.01 17.14
C GLU A 123 -0.73 23.26 16.85
N ILE A 124 0.58 23.20 17.10
CA ILE A 124 1.51 24.28 16.79
C ILE A 124 1.52 24.59 15.29
N PHE A 125 1.56 23.55 14.45
CA PHE A 125 1.57 23.73 13.00
C PHE A 125 0.25 24.33 12.50
N ASP A 126 -0.89 23.87 13.00
CA ASP A 126 -2.20 24.34 12.59
C ASP A 126 -2.47 25.78 13.05
N ASP A 127 -2.00 26.16 14.25
CA ASP A 127 -2.01 27.55 14.68
C ASP A 127 -1.22 28.44 13.71
N PHE A 128 0.01 28.06 13.35
CA PHE A 128 0.78 28.81 12.36
C PHE A 128 0.09 28.86 10.99
N ARG A 129 -0.44 27.73 10.50
CA ARG A 129 -1.14 27.64 9.21
C ARG A 129 -2.40 28.52 9.18
N SER A 130 -3.10 28.66 10.30
CA SER A 130 -4.35 29.41 10.39
C SER A 130 -4.15 30.92 10.64
N THR A 131 -3.15 31.29 11.43
CA THR A 131 -2.85 32.68 11.81
C THR A 131 -1.97 33.41 10.79
N SER A 132 -1.03 32.71 10.17
CA SER A 132 -0.09 33.33 9.21
C SER A 132 -0.78 33.66 7.88
N LEU A 133 -1.09 34.96 7.70
CA LEU A 133 -1.62 35.49 6.44
C LEU A 133 -0.72 35.16 5.25
N LYS A 134 0.61 35.21 5.44
CA LYS A 134 1.60 34.85 4.43
C LYS A 134 1.45 33.40 4.02
N TYR A 135 1.39 32.48 4.98
CA TYR A 135 1.24 31.05 4.70
C TYR A 135 -0.05 30.78 3.91
N ARG A 136 -1.17 31.32 4.39
CA ARG A 136 -2.48 31.13 3.75
C ARG A 136 -2.52 31.66 2.33
N PHE A 137 -1.96 32.83 2.08
CA PHE A 137 -1.89 33.41 0.75
C PHE A 137 -1.08 32.54 -0.20
N PHE A 138 0.14 32.14 0.20
CA PHE A 138 1.01 31.34 -0.67
C PHE A 138 0.50 29.91 -0.85
N SER A 139 -0.11 29.30 0.16
CA SER A 139 -0.74 27.98 0.04
C SER A 139 -1.93 28.01 -0.92
N TRP A 140 -2.79 29.04 -0.83
CA TRP A 140 -3.87 29.25 -1.77
C TRP A 140 -3.35 29.48 -3.20
N LEU A 141 -2.31 30.31 -3.35
CA LEU A 141 -1.71 30.63 -4.65
C LEU A 141 -1.10 29.38 -5.27
N GLU A 142 -0.33 28.60 -4.52
CA GLU A 142 0.24 27.33 -4.95
C GLU A 142 -0.86 26.39 -5.46
N GLY A 143 -1.96 26.24 -4.71
CA GLY A 143 -3.10 25.45 -5.12
C GLY A 143 -3.70 25.89 -6.46
N HIS A 144 -3.78 27.21 -6.71
CA HIS A 144 -4.27 27.75 -7.99
C HIS A 144 -3.27 27.55 -9.13
N LEU A 145 -1.99 27.83 -8.90
CA LEU A 145 -0.93 27.62 -9.90
C LEU A 145 -0.82 26.15 -10.30
N ASN A 146 -0.94 25.22 -9.35
CA ASN A 146 -0.95 23.78 -9.62
C ASN A 146 -2.14 23.38 -10.50
N LYS A 147 -3.34 23.91 -10.24
CA LYS A 147 -4.52 23.68 -11.09
C LYS A 147 -4.29 24.20 -12.52
N MET A 148 -3.77 25.41 -12.68
CA MET A 148 -3.48 25.99 -13.99
C MET A 148 -2.41 25.21 -14.74
N THR A 149 -1.35 24.79 -14.04
CA THR A 149 -0.28 23.97 -14.62
C THR A 149 -0.81 22.61 -15.07
N ASN A 150 -1.66 21.97 -14.26
CA ASN A 150 -2.30 20.70 -14.64
C ASN A 150 -3.26 20.88 -15.82
N TRP A 151 -4.04 21.97 -15.86
CA TRP A 151 -4.89 22.30 -17.01
C TRP A 151 -4.05 22.50 -18.27
N ALA A 152 -3.00 23.30 -18.20
CA ALA A 152 -2.09 23.55 -19.31
C ALA A 152 -1.48 22.23 -19.79
N ARG A 153 -0.99 21.39 -18.87
CA ARG A 153 -0.48 20.03 -19.15
C ARG A 153 -1.46 19.21 -19.97
N LYS A 154 -2.74 19.21 -19.62
CA LYS A 154 -3.77 18.47 -20.38
C LYS A 154 -3.95 19.00 -21.81
N LYS A 155 -3.69 20.29 -22.08
CA LYS A 155 -3.85 20.89 -23.42
C LYS A 155 -2.71 20.59 -24.39
N HIS A 156 -1.49 20.37 -23.91
CA HIS A 156 -0.32 20.12 -24.76
C HIS A 156 0.28 18.71 -24.58
N ARG A 157 -0.43 17.82 -23.87
CA ARG A 157 -0.02 16.42 -23.74
C ARG A 157 -0.11 15.75 -25.10
N LEU A 158 0.99 15.11 -25.52
CA LEU A 158 0.97 14.24 -26.70
C LEU A 158 -0.04 13.11 -26.50
N PRO A 159 -0.93 12.85 -27.49
CA PRO A 159 -1.85 11.72 -27.47
C PRO A 159 -1.12 10.41 -27.21
N ILE A 160 -1.74 9.52 -26.44
CA ILE A 160 -1.12 8.25 -26.05
C ILE A 160 -0.85 7.36 -27.27
N GLU A 161 -1.70 7.42 -28.29
CA GLU A 161 -1.54 6.72 -29.56
C GLU A 161 -0.29 7.18 -30.31
N LEU A 162 -0.04 8.50 -30.33
CA LEU A 162 1.16 9.06 -30.94
C LEU A 162 2.42 8.61 -30.19
N ARG A 163 2.38 8.57 -28.86
CA ARG A 163 3.48 8.06 -28.03
C ARG A 163 3.73 6.57 -28.29
N LYS A 164 2.67 5.76 -28.35
CA LYS A 164 2.74 4.34 -28.66
C LYS A 164 3.41 4.11 -30.01
N MET A 165 2.95 4.79 -31.06
CA MET A 165 3.55 4.72 -32.38
C MET A 165 5.05 5.09 -32.37
N ALA A 166 5.42 6.16 -31.66
CA ALA A 166 6.83 6.57 -31.54
C ALA A 166 7.68 5.54 -30.79
N TYR A 167 7.12 4.88 -29.77
CA TYR A 167 7.83 3.89 -28.97
C TYR A 167 7.96 2.54 -29.67
N GLU A 168 6.97 2.15 -30.47
CA GLU A 168 7.06 0.99 -31.37
C GLU A 168 8.17 1.24 -32.40
N LYS A 169 8.14 2.38 -33.10
CA LYS A 169 9.15 2.72 -34.13
C LYS A 169 10.57 2.85 -33.60
N SER A 170 10.74 3.25 -32.34
CA SER A 170 12.06 3.38 -31.71
C SER A 170 12.56 2.10 -31.04
N GLY A 171 11.79 1.01 -31.06
CA GLY A 171 12.12 -0.23 -30.34
C GLY A 171 12.04 -0.12 -28.80
N ARG A 172 11.52 1.00 -28.28
CA ARG A 172 11.41 1.23 -26.83
C ARG A 172 10.44 0.25 -26.18
N LEU A 173 9.32 -0.08 -26.84
CA LEU A 173 8.34 -1.02 -26.30
C LEU A 173 8.84 -2.47 -26.26
N GLU A 174 9.76 -2.84 -27.16
CA GLU A 174 10.42 -4.16 -27.12
C GLU A 174 11.38 -4.25 -25.93
N LYS A 175 12.12 -3.18 -25.66
CA LYS A 175 13.07 -3.10 -24.55
C LYS A 175 12.40 -2.92 -23.18
N ASP A 176 11.33 -2.13 -23.13
CA ASP A 176 10.54 -1.85 -21.93
C ASP A 176 9.04 -1.76 -22.27
N PRO A 177 8.32 -2.90 -22.16
CA PRO A 177 6.88 -2.97 -22.44
C PRO A 177 6.01 -2.09 -21.52
N LYS A 178 6.51 -1.69 -20.35
CA LYS A 178 5.76 -0.88 -19.37
C LYS A 178 6.00 0.63 -19.51
N SER A 179 6.84 1.03 -20.47
CA SER A 179 7.24 2.42 -20.69
C SER A 179 6.10 3.42 -20.97
N LEU A 180 4.90 2.94 -21.32
CA LEU A 180 3.71 3.77 -21.52
C LEU A 180 2.89 4.03 -20.24
N ASN A 181 3.05 3.21 -19.20
CA ASN A 181 2.22 3.26 -17.99
C ASN A 181 2.35 4.59 -17.24
N ILE A 182 3.53 5.21 -17.29
CA ILE A 182 3.80 6.54 -16.71
C ILE A 182 2.91 7.66 -17.29
N TYR A 183 2.27 7.40 -18.43
CA TYR A 183 1.34 8.33 -19.08
C TYR A 183 -0.11 7.82 -19.05
N MET A 184 -0.44 6.81 -18.25
CA MET A 184 -1.82 6.33 -18.08
C MET A 184 -2.49 6.92 -16.83
N ASP A 185 -1.74 7.31 -15.81
CA ASP A 185 -2.25 7.77 -14.49
C ASP A 185 -2.64 9.27 -14.40
N VAL A 186 -3.08 9.92 -15.49
CA VAL A 186 -3.55 11.34 -15.43
C VAL A 186 -4.75 11.61 -16.30
#